data_AF-A0A077WM28-F1
#
_entry.id   AF-A0A077WM28-F1
#
_cell.length_a   1.000
_cell.length_b   1.000
_cell.length_c   1.000
_cell.angle_alpha   90.00
_cell.angle_beta   90.00
_cell.angle_gamma   90.00
#
_symmetry.space_group_name_H-M   'P 1'
#
loop_
_entity.id
_entity.type
_entity.pdbx_description
1 polymer ?
#
loop_
_entity_poly.entity_id
_entity_poly.type
_entity_poly.pdbx_seq_one_letter_code
_entity_poly.pdbx_strand_id
1 'polypeptide(L)'
;MKAIRATLENFDAVLKNGLESHNPVYVVFFGTEKPETNESWCPDCVVADPLIRKAILTHAPENALLLEAPVGHREDWKGNASHPYRTRFNLSAIPTLFRWTKEGPGAALVEEDCANAQKLEEFIRSSSQ
;
A
#
# COMPACT_ATOMS: atom_id res chain seq x y z
N MET A 1 -3.81 2.62 14.82
CA MET A 1 -3.21 2.73 13.48
C MET A 1 -3.59 4.07 12.87
N LYS A 2 -2.61 4.79 12.33
CA LYS A 2 -2.84 5.98 11.51
C LYS A 2 -2.82 5.57 10.03
N ALA A 3 -3.82 5.99 9.26
CA ALA A 3 -3.83 5.88 7.81
C ALA A 3 -3.73 7.28 7.20
N ILE A 4 -2.87 7.46 6.19
CA ILE A 4 -2.72 8.73 5.47
C ILE A 4 -2.76 8.43 3.97
N ARG A 5 -3.61 9.16 3.25
CA ARG A 5 -3.69 9.08 1.80
C ARG A 5 -2.74 10.07 1.13
N ALA A 6 -2.01 9.59 0.13
CA ALA A 6 -1.13 10.39 -0.71
C ALA A 6 -1.63 10.44 -2.16
N THR A 7 -1.28 11.50 -2.88
CA THR A 7 -1.41 11.61 -4.33
C THR A 7 -0.03 11.46 -4.96
N LEU A 8 0.03 11.27 -6.28
CA LEU A 8 1.30 11.23 -7.02
C LEU A 8 2.19 12.45 -6.76
N GLU A 9 1.59 13.63 -6.62
CA GLU A 9 2.29 14.91 -6.44
C GLU A 9 2.88 15.08 -5.04
N ASN A 10 2.18 14.59 -4.00
CA ASN A 10 2.61 14.76 -2.61
C ASN A 10 3.22 13.50 -1.99
N PHE A 11 3.30 12.40 -2.75
CA PHE A 11 3.76 11.09 -2.26
C PHE A 11 5.08 11.19 -1.49
N ASP A 12 6.10 11.82 -2.07
CA ASP A 12 7.43 11.94 -1.44
C ASP A 12 7.40 12.71 -0.13
N ALA A 13 6.61 13.79 -0.07
CA ALA A 13 6.49 14.60 1.14
C ALA A 13 5.76 13.84 2.26
N VAL A 14 4.65 13.16 1.92
CA VAL A 14 3.89 12.35 2.89
C VAL A 14 4.72 11.17 3.37
N LEU A 15 5.40 10.48 2.47
CA LEU A 15 6.26 9.35 2.80
C LEU A 15 7.42 9.77 3.71
N LYS A 16 8.11 10.88 3.38
CA LYS A 16 9.20 11.40 4.20
C LYS A 16 8.73 11.70 5.63
N ASN A 17 7.64 12.47 5.77
CA ASN A 17 7.07 12.80 7.08
C ASN A 17 6.63 11.53 7.84
N GLY A 18 6.10 10.55 7.11
CA GLY A 18 5.74 9.24 7.64
C GLY A 18 6.93 8.52 8.24
N LEU A 19 8.03 8.38 7.48
CA LEU A 19 9.27 7.71 7.90
C LEU A 19 10.01 8.43 9.04
N GLU A 20 9.80 9.75 9.21
CA GLU A 20 10.38 10.51 10.31
C GLU A 20 9.61 10.33 11.63
N SER A 21 8.31 10.08 11.56
CA SER A 21 7.42 10.06 12.74
C SER A 21 6.91 8.67 13.15
N HIS A 22 6.93 7.70 12.23
CA HIS A 22 6.31 6.38 12.41
C HIS A 22 7.30 5.26 12.11
N ASN A 23 7.15 4.15 12.81
CA ASN A 23 7.92 2.94 12.55
C ASN A 23 7.11 1.71 12.97
N PRO A 24 6.82 0.76 12.06
CA PRO A 24 7.13 0.76 10.62
C PRO A 24 6.16 1.60 9.78
N VAL A 25 6.56 1.91 8.55
CA VAL A 25 5.69 2.53 7.53
C VAL A 25 5.36 1.49 6.47
N TYR A 26 4.06 1.26 6.25
CA TYR A 26 3.54 0.42 5.19
C TYR A 26 2.95 1.31 4.09
N VAL A 27 3.20 0.98 2.83
CA VAL A 27 2.64 1.69 1.67
C VAL A 27 1.82 0.73 0.83
N VAL A 28 0.53 1.02 0.66
CA VAL A 28 -0.36 0.23 -0.19
C VAL A 28 -0.67 0.97 -1.48
N PHE A 29 -0.39 0.32 -2.61
CA PHE A 29 -0.80 0.77 -3.93
C PHE A 29 -2.02 -0.01 -4.39
N PHE A 30 -3.08 0.70 -4.78
CA PHE A 30 -4.37 0.12 -5.14
C PHE A 30 -5.08 0.97 -6.19
N GLY A 31 -6.11 0.44 -6.84
CA GLY A 31 -6.92 1.19 -7.80
C GLY A 31 -7.80 2.22 -7.10
N THR A 32 -7.88 3.45 -7.60
CA THR A 32 -8.77 4.47 -7.03
C THR A 32 -10.22 3.96 -6.94
N GLU A 33 -10.92 4.42 -5.92
CA GLU A 33 -12.31 4.07 -5.67
C GLU A 33 -13.22 4.63 -6.76
N LYS A 34 -14.21 3.84 -7.17
CA LYS A 34 -15.27 4.31 -8.05
C LYS A 34 -16.21 5.22 -7.26
N PRO A 35 -16.62 6.38 -7.81
CA PRO A 35 -17.54 7.30 -7.13
C PRO A 35 -18.87 6.66 -6.73
N GLU A 36 -19.31 5.65 -7.48
CA GLU A 36 -20.61 5.00 -7.31
C GLU A 36 -20.65 4.02 -6.12
N THR A 37 -19.53 3.33 -5.86
CA THR A 37 -19.47 2.27 -4.83
C THR A 37 -18.55 2.62 -3.67
N ASN A 38 -17.71 3.64 -3.80
CA ASN A 38 -16.60 3.92 -2.89
C ASN A 38 -15.63 2.74 -2.71
N GLU A 39 -15.61 1.81 -3.66
CA GLU A 39 -14.70 0.66 -3.69
C GLU A 39 -13.73 0.80 -4.86
N SER A 40 -12.55 0.21 -4.73
CA SER A 40 -11.56 0.16 -5.81
C SER A 40 -12.17 -0.36 -7.11
N TRP A 41 -11.79 0.22 -8.25
CA TRP A 41 -12.13 -0.36 -9.56
C TRP A 41 -11.46 -1.72 -9.79
N CYS A 42 -10.45 -2.08 -9.00
CA CYS A 42 -9.72 -3.33 -9.09
C CYS A 42 -10.31 -4.38 -8.13
N PRO A 43 -10.86 -5.51 -8.63
CA PRO A 43 -11.47 -6.54 -7.78
C PRO A 43 -10.52 -7.09 -6.71
N ASP A 44 -9.25 -7.32 -7.06
CA ASP A 44 -8.26 -7.84 -6.10
C ASP A 44 -7.97 -6.84 -4.99
N CYS A 45 -8.01 -5.54 -5.29
CA CYS A 45 -7.88 -4.49 -4.27
C CYS A 45 -9.09 -4.47 -3.33
N VAL A 46 -10.31 -4.73 -3.82
CA VAL A 46 -11.52 -4.82 -2.98
C VAL A 46 -11.42 -5.98 -2.00
N VAL A 47 -10.89 -7.13 -2.43
CA VAL A 47 -10.69 -8.30 -1.57
C VAL A 47 -9.56 -8.06 -0.56
N ALA A 48 -8.45 -7.46 -0.99
CA ALA A 48 -7.27 -7.27 -0.15
C ALA A 48 -7.42 -6.16 0.91
N ASP A 49 -8.11 -5.05 0.60
CA ASP A 49 -8.23 -3.89 1.50
C ASP A 49 -8.66 -4.24 2.94
N PRO A 50 -9.78 -4.96 3.17
CA PRO A 50 -10.20 -5.30 4.53
C PRO A 50 -9.19 -6.22 5.24
N LEU A 51 -8.49 -7.08 4.51
CA LEU A 51 -7.49 -8.00 5.06
C LEU A 51 -6.22 -7.26 5.48
N ILE A 52 -5.71 -6.35 4.63
CA ILE A 52 -4.56 -5.49 4.94
C ILE A 52 -4.85 -4.64 6.17
N ARG A 53 -6.00 -3.96 6.20
CA ARG A 53 -6.40 -3.12 7.35
C ARG A 53 -6.49 -3.93 8.63
N LYS A 54 -7.13 -5.11 8.58
CA LYS A 54 -7.27 -5.99 9.74
C LYS A 54 -5.91 -6.47 10.25
N ALA A 55 -5.02 -6.90 9.36
CA ALA A 55 -3.69 -7.37 9.74
C ALA A 55 -2.86 -6.27 10.39
N ILE A 56 -2.87 -5.06 9.82
CA ILE A 56 -2.17 -3.91 10.40
C ILE A 56 -2.77 -3.54 11.76
N LEU A 57 -4.10 -3.45 11.87
CA LEU A 57 -4.77 -3.12 13.14
C LEU A 57 -4.48 -4.12 14.25
N THR A 58 -4.28 -5.39 13.90
CA THR A 58 -4.14 -6.50 14.86
C THR A 58 -2.68 -6.75 15.23
N HIS A 59 -1.76 -6.61 14.28
CA HIS A 59 -0.38 -7.09 14.44
C HIS A 59 0.68 -6.01 14.34
N ALA A 60 0.38 -4.83 13.78
CA ALA A 60 1.37 -3.76 13.70
C ALA A 60 1.51 -3.04 15.06
N PRO A 61 2.70 -2.51 15.39
CA PRO A 61 2.85 -1.71 16.60
C PRO A 61 2.02 -0.41 16.51
N GLU A 62 1.72 0.19 17.66
CA GLU A 62 0.82 1.35 17.75
C GLU A 62 1.28 2.54 16.88
N ASN A 63 2.61 2.76 16.80
CA ASN A 63 3.23 3.81 15.99
C ASN A 63 3.41 3.44 14.51
N ALA A 64 2.74 2.40 14.01
CA ALA A 64 2.77 2.07 12.59
C ALA A 64 1.90 3.04 11.76
N LEU A 65 2.37 3.33 10.55
CA LEU A 65 1.64 4.11 9.55
C LEU A 65 1.25 3.23 8.36
N LEU A 66 0.00 3.34 7.92
CA LEU A 66 -0.44 2.90 6.60
C LEU A 66 -0.55 4.11 5.67
N LEU A 67 0.26 4.17 4.63
CA LEU A 67 0.20 5.17 3.58
C LEU A 67 -0.55 4.59 2.38
N GLU A 68 -1.65 5.22 2.00
CA GLU A 68 -2.53 4.80 0.91
C GLU A 68 -2.16 5.59 -0.35
N ALA A 69 -1.72 4.89 -1.40
CA ALA A 69 -1.25 5.47 -2.64
C ALA A 69 -2.08 4.96 -3.83
N PRO A 70 -3.28 5.52 -4.08
CA PRO A 70 -4.10 5.16 -5.22
C PRO A 70 -3.34 5.40 -6.53
N VAL A 71 -3.43 4.45 -7.47
CA VAL A 71 -2.73 4.51 -8.77
C VAL A 71 -3.50 5.30 -9.84
N GLY A 72 -4.60 5.95 -9.48
CA GLY A 72 -5.47 6.62 -10.44
C GLY A 72 -6.57 5.72 -10.99
N HIS A 73 -7.18 6.14 -12.10
CA HIS A 73 -8.26 5.39 -12.74
C HIS A 73 -7.71 4.18 -13.48
N ARG A 74 -8.60 3.25 -13.85
CA ARG A 74 -8.22 2.00 -14.52
C ARG A 74 -7.46 2.25 -15.82
N GLU A 75 -7.84 3.28 -16.56
CA GLU A 75 -7.21 3.68 -17.83
C GLU A 75 -5.79 4.23 -17.64
N ASP A 76 -5.53 4.90 -16.53
CA ASP A 76 -4.19 5.43 -16.20
C ASP A 76 -3.20 4.30 -15.85
N TRP A 77 -3.71 3.18 -15.33
CA TRP A 77 -2.91 2.06 -14.86
C TRP A 77 -2.76 0.92 -15.86
N LYS A 78 -3.88 0.46 -16.46
CA LYS A 78 -3.90 -0.79 -17.22
C LYS A 78 -3.19 -0.61 -18.56
N GLY A 79 -2.11 -1.37 -18.78
CA GLY A 79 -1.30 -1.30 -20.00
C GLY A 79 -0.35 -0.10 -20.07
N ASN A 80 -0.38 0.79 -19.07
CA ASN A 80 0.54 1.93 -19.00
C ASN A 80 1.83 1.52 -18.28
N ALA A 81 2.83 1.06 -19.03
CA ALA A 81 4.15 0.72 -18.49
C ALA A 81 4.90 1.95 -17.92
N SER A 82 4.57 3.15 -18.40
CA SER A 82 5.22 4.41 -18.00
C SER A 82 4.59 5.06 -16.77
N HIS A 83 3.61 4.42 -16.13
CA HIS A 83 2.96 4.95 -14.94
C HIS A 83 4.00 5.26 -13.85
N PRO A 84 3.96 6.44 -13.18
CA PRO A 84 5.05 6.87 -12.29
C PRO A 84 5.39 5.89 -11.18
N TYR A 85 4.41 5.21 -10.56
CA TYR A 85 4.71 4.21 -9.55
C TYR A 85 5.38 2.94 -10.10
N ARG A 86 5.11 2.57 -11.37
CA ARG A 86 5.80 1.44 -12.03
C ARG A 86 7.26 1.77 -12.25
N THR A 87 7.53 2.95 -12.78
CA THR A 87 8.89 3.38 -13.13
C THR A 87 9.73 3.71 -11.89
N ARG A 88 9.13 4.30 -10.85
CA ARG A 88 9.84 4.71 -9.63
C ARG A 88 10.10 3.56 -8.66
N PHE A 89 9.15 2.64 -8.50
CA PHE A 89 9.18 1.63 -7.43
C PHE A 89 9.18 0.19 -7.96
N ASN A 90 9.35 0.03 -9.27
CA ASN A 90 9.26 -1.27 -9.94
C ASN A 90 7.93 -1.99 -9.64
N LEU A 91 6.85 -1.23 -9.47
CA LEU A 91 5.52 -1.73 -9.13
C LEU A 91 4.96 -2.53 -10.32
N SER A 92 4.92 -3.85 -10.20
CA SER A 92 4.47 -4.75 -11.26
C SER A 92 2.94 -4.88 -11.32
N ALA A 93 2.27 -4.84 -10.17
CA ALA A 93 0.83 -5.07 -10.08
C ALA A 93 0.19 -4.34 -8.89
N ILE A 94 -1.14 -4.40 -8.82
CA ILE A 94 -1.94 -3.94 -7.67
C ILE A 94 -2.92 -5.05 -7.29
N PRO A 95 -3.32 -5.16 -6.02
CA PRO A 95 -2.78 -4.44 -4.87
C PRO A 95 -1.31 -4.83 -4.60
N THR A 96 -0.49 -3.88 -4.15
CA THR A 96 0.84 -4.16 -3.63
C THR A 96 1.02 -3.45 -2.30
N LEU A 97 1.43 -4.19 -1.28
CA LEU A 97 1.74 -3.67 0.06
C LEU A 97 3.25 -3.76 0.29
N PHE A 98 3.91 -2.61 0.34
CA PHE A 98 5.31 -2.53 0.74
C PHE A 98 5.46 -2.25 2.23
N ARG A 99 6.51 -2.82 2.82
CA ARG A 99 7.12 -2.29 4.04
C ARG A 99 8.24 -1.35 3.61
N TRP A 100 8.05 -0.06 3.86
CA TRP A 100 8.96 0.96 3.36
C TRP A 100 10.16 1.16 4.30
N THR A 101 11.33 1.38 3.73
CA THR A 101 12.57 1.66 4.48
C THR A 101 13.10 3.05 4.13
N LYS A 102 14.11 3.53 4.87
CA LYS A 102 14.78 4.80 4.56
C LYS A 102 15.51 4.78 3.21
N GLU A 103 15.82 3.60 2.69
CA GLU A 103 16.52 3.39 1.42
C GLU A 103 15.54 3.24 0.24
N GLY A 104 14.25 3.02 0.49
CA GLY A 104 13.22 2.88 -0.54
C GLY A 104 12.16 1.81 -0.25
N PRO A 105 11.47 1.31 -1.28
CA PRO A 105 10.57 0.16 -1.14
C PRO A 105 11.35 -1.06 -0.63
N GLY A 106 10.92 -1.63 0.50
CA GLY A 106 11.52 -2.83 1.08
C GLY A 106 10.79 -4.10 0.64
N ALA A 107 10.56 -5.00 1.60
CA ALA A 107 9.78 -6.21 1.36
C ALA A 107 8.35 -5.87 0.90
N ALA A 108 7.74 -6.74 0.11
CA ALA A 108 6.41 -6.52 -0.47
C ALA A 108 5.55 -7.78 -0.48
N LEU A 109 4.23 -7.57 -0.40
CA LEU A 109 3.21 -8.52 -0.83
C LEU A 109 2.55 -7.97 -2.09
N VAL A 110 2.25 -8.84 -3.05
CA VAL A 110 1.74 -8.45 -4.38
C VAL A 110 0.52 -9.31 -4.72
N GLU A 111 -0.51 -8.69 -5.29
CA GLU A 111 -1.73 -9.34 -5.80
C GLU A 111 -2.38 -10.30 -4.78
N GLU A 112 -2.37 -11.60 -5.06
CA GLU A 112 -2.98 -12.64 -4.21
C GLU A 112 -2.38 -12.69 -2.80
N ASP A 113 -1.11 -12.30 -2.65
CA ASP A 113 -0.44 -12.28 -1.35
C ASP A 113 -1.00 -11.19 -0.44
N CYS A 114 -1.50 -10.09 -1.03
CA CYS A 114 -2.24 -9.06 -0.30
C CYS A 114 -3.64 -9.53 0.14
N ALA A 115 -4.14 -10.64 -0.41
CA ALA A 115 -5.40 -11.27 -0.02
C ALA A 115 -5.20 -12.52 0.85
N ASN A 116 -3.95 -12.86 1.22
CA ASN A 116 -3.65 -14.00 2.06
C ASN A 116 -3.43 -13.55 3.51
N ALA A 117 -4.40 -13.88 4.39
CA ALA A 117 -4.39 -13.44 5.78
C ALA A 117 -3.15 -13.93 6.57
N GLN A 118 -2.66 -15.14 6.31
CA GLN A 118 -1.48 -15.68 6.99
C GLN A 118 -0.22 -14.95 6.54
N LYS A 119 -0.04 -14.75 5.22
CA LYS A 119 1.10 -13.99 4.70
C LYS A 119 1.09 -12.55 5.20
N LEU A 120 -0.07 -11.91 5.25
CA LEU A 120 -0.22 -10.58 5.83
C LEU A 120 0.19 -10.55 7.30
N GLU A 121 -0.30 -11.50 8.11
CA GLU A 121 0.11 -11.58 9.52
C GLU A 121 1.63 -11.71 9.66
N GLU A 122 2.24 -12.67 8.97
CA GLU A 122 3.69 -12.92 9.00
C GLU A 122 4.47 -11.68 8.56
N PHE A 123 4.03 -11.05 7.46
CA PHE A 123 4.65 -9.85 6.91
C PHE A 123 4.62 -8.68 7.90
N ILE A 124 3.48 -8.41 8.53
CA ILE A 124 3.32 -7.32 9.49
C ILE A 124 4.09 -7.60 10.79
N ARG A 125 4.09 -8.84 11.29
CA ARG A 125 4.80 -9.24 12.52
C ARG A 125 6.32 -9.24 12.37
N SER A 126 6.83 -9.53 11.17
CA SER A 126 8.28 -9.53 10.90
C SER A 126 8.94 -8.16 11.00
N SER A 127 8.15 -7.09 11.22
CA SER A 127 8.62 -5.70 11.36
C SER A 127 8.95 -5.32 12.81
N SER A 128 8.76 -6.24 13.76
CA SER A 128 8.94 -6.02 15.21
C SER A 128 10.30 -6.49 15.75
N GLN A 129 11.31 -6.67 14.90
CA GLN A 129 12.66 -7.10 15.29
C GLN A 129 13.71 -6.04 14.99
#